data_AF-A0A6L7MXI4-F1
#
_entry.id   AF-A0A6L7MXI4-F1
#
_cell.length_a   1.000
_cell.length_b   1.000
_cell.length_c   1.000
_cell.angle_alpha   90.00
_cell.angle_beta   90.00
_cell.angle_gamma   90.00
#
_symmetry.space_group_name_H-M   'P 1'
#
loop_
_entity.id
_entity.type
_entity.pdbx_description
1 polymer ?
#
loop_
_entity_poly.entity_id
_entity_poly.type
_entity_poly.pdbx_seq_one_letter_code
_entity_poly.pdbx_strand_id
1 'polypeptide(L)'
;MPGRSQPARVCPRRGGACPRLCPATRRRWLVLTVGESATVRRTVHGTEVIGVDVDECTRCGHYRGPLDIIALRFRCCDRWYPCIDCHRELAGHPAEVWSLAERGEHAVLCGACGHRLTVREYLNCDSVCPSCAASFNPGCALHYHLYFEMD
;
A
#
# COMPACT_ATOMS: atom_id res chain seq x y z
N MET A 1 -27.60 -7.92 31.22
CA MET A 1 -26.57 -7.71 30.20
C MET A 1 -26.54 -6.23 29.82
N PRO A 2 -25.75 -5.36 30.47
CA PRO A 2 -25.65 -3.97 30.04
C PRO A 2 -24.61 -3.84 28.92
N GLY A 3 -25.04 -3.26 27.82
CA GLY A 3 -24.22 -2.96 26.66
C GLY A 3 -23.05 -2.05 27.03
N ARG A 4 -21.83 -2.50 26.70
CA ARG A 4 -20.64 -1.67 26.75
C ARG A 4 -20.61 -0.80 25.50
N SER A 5 -21.08 0.43 25.63
CA SER A 5 -20.73 1.51 24.72
C SER A 5 -19.20 1.65 24.72
N GLN A 6 -18.55 1.30 23.62
CA GLN A 6 -17.13 1.60 23.45
C GLN A 6 -16.97 3.11 23.30
N PRO A 7 -16.06 3.76 24.06
CA PRO A 7 -15.74 5.15 23.79
C PRO A 7 -15.04 5.25 22.43
N ALA A 8 -15.47 6.20 21.61
CA ALA A 8 -14.74 6.62 20.42
C ALA A 8 -13.28 6.90 20.83
N ARG A 9 -12.33 6.18 20.22
CA ARG A 9 -10.91 6.41 20.45
C ARG A 9 -10.57 7.81 19.96
N VAL A 10 -10.41 8.73 20.92
CA VAL A 10 -9.91 10.07 20.68
C VAL A 10 -8.47 9.94 20.16
N CYS A 11 -8.25 10.29 18.90
CA CYS A 11 -6.91 10.40 18.34
C CYS A 11 -6.08 11.40 19.18
N PRO A 12 -4.91 11.02 19.71
CA PRO A 12 -4.03 11.98 20.34
C PRO A 12 -3.47 12.89 19.24
N ARG A 13 -4.04 14.10 19.15
CA ARG A 13 -3.49 15.18 18.34
C ARG A 13 -2.06 15.47 18.82
N ARG A 14 -1.06 15.09 18.03
CA ARG A 14 0.28 15.70 18.08
C ARG A 14 0.54 16.41 16.76
N GLY A 15 0.21 17.70 16.74
CA GLY A 15 1.03 18.80 16.21
C GLY A 15 1.62 18.78 14.79
N GLY A 16 1.33 17.80 13.94
CA GLY A 16 1.73 17.80 12.52
C GLY A 16 0.52 18.03 11.63
N ALA A 17 0.68 18.80 10.54
CA ALA A 17 -0.34 18.92 9.51
C ALA A 17 -0.79 17.51 9.06
N CYS A 18 -2.10 17.26 9.01
CA CYS A 18 -2.64 16.01 8.51
C CYS A 18 -2.09 15.79 7.09
N PRO A 19 -1.31 14.74 6.81
CA PRO A 19 -0.77 14.51 5.48
C PRO A 19 -1.96 14.41 4.51
N ARG A 20 -1.79 15.02 3.34
CA ARG A 20 -2.81 15.16 2.29
C ARG A 20 -3.66 13.89 2.23
N LEU A 21 -4.94 14.00 2.61
CA LEU A 21 -5.87 12.89 2.49
C LEU A 21 -5.79 12.37 1.05
N CYS A 22 -5.65 11.05 0.91
CA CYS A 22 -5.64 10.44 -0.41
C CYS A 22 -6.89 10.88 -1.16
N PRO A 23 -6.77 11.57 -2.30
CA PRO A 23 -7.93 12.01 -3.04
C PRO A 23 -8.81 10.80 -3.34
N ALA A 24 -10.12 10.99 -3.18
CA ALA A 24 -11.10 9.97 -3.52
C ALA A 24 -10.83 9.48 -4.95
N THR A 25 -10.98 8.18 -5.17
CA THR A 25 -10.75 7.57 -6.48
C THR A 25 -11.63 8.28 -7.51
N ARG A 26 -11.03 9.12 -8.36
CA ARG A 26 -11.78 9.76 -9.45
C ARG A 26 -12.12 8.67 -10.44
N ARG A 27 -13.38 8.23 -10.46
CA ARG A 27 -13.95 7.45 -11.57
C ARG A 27 -14.08 8.39 -12.77
N ARG A 28 -12.99 8.62 -13.49
CA ARG A 28 -13.06 9.34 -14.78
C ARG A 28 -13.02 8.30 -15.89
N TRP A 29 -14.19 7.85 -16.32
CA TRP A 29 -14.34 7.23 -17.64
C TRP A 29 -14.30 8.36 -18.66
N LEU A 30 -13.10 8.72 -19.12
CA LEU A 30 -12.97 9.37 -20.41
C LEU A 30 -12.62 8.28 -21.41
N VAL A 31 -13.55 7.97 -22.31
CA VAL A 31 -13.27 7.20 -23.52
C VAL A 31 -12.29 8.04 -24.33
N LEU A 32 -11.02 7.64 -24.37
CA LEU A 32 -10.03 8.14 -25.33
C LEU A 32 -9.23 6.95 -25.85
N THR A 33 -9.42 6.72 -27.15
CA THR A 33 -8.51 6.15 -28.16
C THR A 33 -7.36 5.24 -27.70
N VAL A 34 -7.34 4.06 -28.33
CA VAL A 34 -6.23 3.11 -28.38
C VAL A 34 -4.88 3.81 -28.58
N GLY A 35 -3.94 3.55 -27.67
CA GLY A 35 -2.50 3.75 -27.89
C GLY A 35 -1.87 4.90 -27.13
N GLU A 36 -1.60 4.72 -25.83
CA GLU A 36 -0.37 5.20 -25.17
C GLU A 36 -0.24 4.54 -23.79
N SER A 37 0.94 3.98 -23.52
CA SER A 37 1.24 3.03 -22.44
C SER A 37 0.76 3.47 -21.05
N ALA A 38 0.02 2.57 -20.40
CA ALA A 38 -0.27 2.60 -18.96
C ALA A 38 1.02 2.85 -18.17
N THR A 39 0.99 3.85 -17.29
CA THR A 39 2.19 4.45 -16.67
C THR A 39 3.09 3.43 -15.97
N VAL A 40 4.31 3.19 -16.47
CA VAL A 40 5.25 2.19 -15.91
C VAL A 40 5.85 2.62 -14.56
N ARG A 41 5.92 3.91 -14.24
CA ARG A 41 6.55 4.46 -13.01
C ARG A 41 5.86 5.73 -12.51
N ARG A 42 5.69 5.87 -11.19
CA ARG A 42 5.20 7.07 -10.53
C ARG A 42 5.97 7.38 -9.25
N THR A 43 6.27 8.65 -9.00
CA THR A 43 6.81 9.08 -7.71
C THR A 43 5.67 9.36 -6.71
N VAL A 44 5.67 8.65 -5.58
CA VAL A 44 4.74 8.82 -4.45
C VAL A 44 5.56 9.15 -3.20
N HIS A 45 5.37 10.35 -2.64
CA HIS A 45 6.14 10.85 -1.49
C HIS A 45 7.67 10.67 -1.63
N GLY A 46 8.20 10.94 -2.83
CA GLY A 46 9.63 10.79 -3.14
C GLY A 46 10.10 9.35 -3.38
N THR A 47 9.20 8.36 -3.39
CA THR A 47 9.51 6.96 -3.69
C THR A 47 9.00 6.60 -5.09
N GLU A 48 9.84 5.99 -5.93
CA GLU A 48 9.40 5.46 -7.22
C GLU A 48 8.58 4.17 -7.02
N VAL A 49 7.37 4.14 -7.57
CA VAL A 49 6.42 3.02 -7.55
C VAL A 49 6.10 2.62 -8.99
N ILE A 50 6.29 1.34 -9.30
CA ILE A 50 6.08 0.74 -10.62
C ILE A 50 4.76 -0.03 -10.61
N GLY A 51 3.93 0.12 -11.63
CA GLY A 51 2.65 -0.60 -11.70
C GLY A 51 1.77 -0.11 -12.84
N VAL A 52 0.64 -0.76 -13.09
CA VAL A 52 -0.32 -0.32 -14.10
C VAL A 52 -1.18 0.81 -13.53
N ASP A 53 -1.32 1.94 -14.22
CA ASP A 53 -2.19 3.08 -13.87
C ASP A 53 -2.13 3.54 -12.40
N VAL A 54 -0.90 3.63 -11.87
CA VAL A 54 -0.63 3.97 -10.45
C VAL A 54 -1.12 5.38 -10.11
N ASP A 55 -1.93 5.53 -9.06
CA ASP A 55 -2.41 6.81 -8.55
C ASP A 55 -1.48 7.45 -7.49
N GLU A 56 -1.80 8.66 -7.02
CA GLU A 56 -1.00 9.42 -6.02
C GLU A 56 -0.85 8.70 -4.69
N CYS A 57 -1.71 7.72 -4.45
CA CYS A 57 -1.77 6.93 -3.23
C CYS A 57 -1.51 5.46 -3.51
N THR A 58 -0.68 5.16 -4.52
CA THR A 58 -0.24 3.82 -4.91
C THR A 58 -1.32 2.86 -5.39
N ARG A 59 -2.58 3.27 -5.60
CA ARG A 59 -3.62 2.39 -6.17
C ARG A 59 -3.28 2.08 -7.61
N CYS A 60 -3.55 0.88 -8.10
CA CYS A 60 -3.16 0.45 -9.47
C CYS A 60 -4.36 -0.02 -10.29
N GLY A 61 -4.19 -0.20 -11.60
CA GLY A 61 -5.22 -0.73 -12.50
C GLY A 61 -5.87 -2.04 -12.03
N HIS A 62 -5.11 -2.90 -11.34
CA HIS A 62 -5.62 -4.17 -10.80
C HIS A 62 -6.47 -3.98 -9.53
N TYR A 63 -6.07 -3.08 -8.62
CA TYR A 63 -6.73 -2.84 -7.33
C TYR A 63 -6.86 -1.33 -7.06
N ARG A 64 -8.12 -0.84 -7.09
CA ARG A 64 -8.49 0.60 -6.99
C ARG A 64 -9.50 0.91 -5.89
N GLY A 65 -9.63 0.05 -4.88
CA GLY A 65 -10.40 0.34 -3.69
C GLY A 65 -9.84 1.56 -2.94
N PRO A 66 -10.68 2.27 -2.18
CA PRO A 66 -10.23 3.46 -1.44
C PRO A 66 -9.14 3.17 -0.41
N LEU A 67 -9.04 1.91 0.03
CA LEU A 67 -8.09 1.41 1.03
C LEU A 67 -6.85 0.71 0.42
N ASP A 68 -6.77 0.57 -0.91
CA ASP A 68 -5.64 -0.06 -1.62
C ASP A 68 -4.45 0.91 -1.73
N ILE A 69 -4.11 1.54 -0.61
CA ILE A 69 -3.18 2.68 -0.54
C ILE A 69 -1.82 2.31 0.03
N ILE A 70 -1.35 1.10 -0.31
CA ILE A 70 0.00 0.65 0.00
C ILE A 70 0.76 0.29 -1.28
N ALA A 71 2.08 0.38 -1.22
CA ALA A 71 2.97 -0.31 -2.16
C ALA A 71 3.94 -1.19 -1.37
N LEU A 72 4.36 -2.28 -1.98
CA LEU A 72 5.24 -3.29 -1.40
C LEU A 72 6.60 -3.24 -2.08
N ARG A 73 7.69 -3.21 -1.30
CA ARG A 73 9.04 -3.44 -1.80
C ARG A 73 9.24 -4.94 -1.92
N PHE A 74 9.52 -5.40 -3.12
CA PHE A 74 9.70 -6.83 -3.39
C PHE A 74 11.12 -7.28 -3.08
N ARG A 75 11.24 -8.43 -2.40
CA ARG A 75 12.52 -8.98 -1.94
C ARG A 75 13.51 -9.25 -3.06
N CYS A 76 13.02 -9.71 -4.20
CA CYS A 76 13.84 -10.13 -5.34
C CYS A 76 14.51 -8.98 -6.10
N CYS A 77 14.02 -7.74 -5.98
CA CYS A 77 14.49 -6.63 -6.81
C CYS A 77 14.54 -5.26 -6.13
N ASP A 78 14.14 -5.15 -4.87
CA ASP A 78 14.13 -3.91 -4.08
C ASP A 78 13.31 -2.76 -4.70
N ARG A 79 12.39 -3.08 -5.60
CA ARG A 79 11.48 -2.13 -6.26
C ARG A 79 10.11 -2.14 -5.61
N TRP A 80 9.43 -1.00 -5.68
CA TRP A 80 8.09 -0.82 -5.11
C TRP A 80 7.01 -1.06 -6.16
N TYR A 81 6.06 -1.93 -5.83
CA TYR A 81 4.86 -2.18 -6.64
C TYR A 81 3.60 -2.10 -5.78
N PRO A 82 2.47 -1.57 -6.30
CA PRO A 82 1.18 -1.56 -5.60
C PRO A 82 0.67 -2.94 -5.18
N CYS A 83 0.95 -3.96 -6.01
CA CYS A 83 0.43 -5.31 -5.82
C CYS A 83 1.30 -6.35 -6.53
N ILE A 84 1.03 -7.63 -6.25
CA ILE A 84 1.67 -8.79 -6.88
C ILE A 84 1.45 -8.84 -8.40
N ASP A 85 0.28 -8.45 -8.90
CA ASP A 85 -0.01 -8.54 -10.34
C ASP A 85 0.76 -7.48 -11.13
N CYS A 86 0.90 -6.26 -10.59
CA CYS A 86 1.82 -5.26 -11.14
C CYS A 86 3.26 -5.80 -11.21
N HIS A 87 3.73 -6.51 -10.18
CA HIS A 87 5.06 -7.12 -10.20
C HIS A 87 5.16 -8.22 -11.26
N ARG A 88 4.22 -9.18 -11.28
CA ARG A 88 4.20 -10.29 -12.26
C ARG A 88 4.21 -9.80 -13.70
N GLU A 89 3.48 -8.73 -13.97
CA GLU A 89 3.36 -8.15 -15.31
C GLU A 89 4.62 -7.40 -15.74
N LEU A 90 5.28 -6.68 -14.83
CA LEU A 90 6.31 -5.69 -15.19
C LEU A 90 7.75 -6.05 -14.77
N ALA A 91 7.94 -6.97 -13.83
CA ALA A 91 9.27 -7.27 -13.28
C ALA A 91 10.11 -8.19 -14.18
N GLY A 92 9.46 -9.03 -15.00
CA GLY A 92 10.14 -10.00 -15.86
C GLY A 92 10.78 -11.17 -15.12
N HIS A 93 10.50 -11.32 -13.82
CA HIS A 93 10.97 -12.42 -12.98
C HIS A 93 9.93 -12.75 -11.89
N PRO A 94 9.97 -13.96 -11.30
CA PRO A 94 9.08 -14.31 -10.20
C PRO A 94 9.32 -13.44 -8.96
N ALA A 95 8.30 -13.35 -8.10
CA ALA A 95 8.40 -12.70 -6.81
C ALA A 95 9.07 -13.63 -5.79
N GLU A 96 9.87 -13.04 -4.90
CA GLU A 96 10.41 -13.71 -3.71
C GLU A 96 9.77 -13.09 -2.46
N VAL A 97 9.65 -13.91 -1.41
CA VAL A 97 9.08 -13.48 -0.12
C VAL A 97 10.18 -13.03 0.83
N TRP A 98 9.88 -12.04 1.69
CA TRP A 98 10.75 -11.71 2.81
C TRP A 98 10.67 -12.81 3.87
N SER A 99 11.82 -13.32 4.30
CA SER A 99 11.90 -14.37 5.31
C SER A 99 11.54 -13.86 6.72
N LEU A 100 11.32 -14.79 7.66
CA LEU A 100 11.12 -14.45 9.08
C LEU A 100 12.26 -13.61 9.66
N ALA A 101 13.50 -13.89 9.27
CA ALA A 101 14.69 -13.17 9.72
C ALA A 101 14.72 -11.72 9.20
N GLU A 102 14.09 -11.46 8.06
CA GLU A 102 14.07 -10.16 7.40
C GLU A 102 12.86 -9.30 7.81
N ARG A 103 12.10 -9.70 8.84
CA ARG A 103 10.92 -8.93 9.29
C ARG A 103 11.22 -7.49 9.75
N GLY A 104 12.49 -7.13 9.93
CA GLY A 104 12.94 -5.76 10.19
C GLY A 104 13.03 -4.85 8.96
N GLU A 105 12.87 -5.40 7.76
CA GLU A 105 13.07 -4.66 6.51
C GLU A 105 11.89 -3.74 6.19
N HIS A 106 12.18 -2.51 5.76
CA HIS A 106 11.17 -1.55 5.29
C HIS A 106 10.61 -2.01 3.94
N ALA A 107 9.46 -2.70 3.99
CA ALA A 107 8.88 -3.38 2.85
C ALA A 107 7.49 -2.86 2.46
N VAL A 108 6.89 -1.96 3.25
CA VAL A 108 5.55 -1.43 2.96
C VAL A 108 5.56 0.09 2.98
N LEU A 109 5.08 0.71 1.91
CA LEU A 109 4.96 2.16 1.75
C LEU A 109 3.50 2.55 1.94
N CYS A 110 3.23 3.47 2.86
CA CYS A 110 1.92 4.11 2.97
C CYS A 110 1.74 5.16 1.87
N GLY A 111 0.78 4.97 0.97
CA GLY A 111 0.45 5.92 -0.09
C GLY A 111 -0.12 7.26 0.43
N ALA A 112 -0.67 7.29 1.64
CA ALA A 112 -1.24 8.52 2.22
C ALA A 112 -0.18 9.49 2.77
N CYS A 113 0.87 8.99 3.44
CA CYS A 113 1.86 9.84 4.10
C CYS A 113 3.31 9.56 3.72
N GLY A 114 3.58 8.52 2.93
CA GLY A 114 4.94 8.14 2.52
C GLY A 114 5.74 7.38 3.59
N HIS A 115 5.14 7.11 4.76
CA HIS A 115 5.81 6.33 5.80
C HIS A 115 6.12 4.91 5.29
N ARG A 116 7.37 4.47 5.48
CA ARG A 116 7.82 3.12 5.14
C ARG A 116 7.81 2.26 6.39
N LEU A 117 6.87 1.33 6.47
CA LEU A 117 6.76 0.37 7.55
C LEU A 117 7.71 -0.81 7.29
N THR A 118 8.28 -1.31 8.37
CA THR A 118 8.89 -2.65 8.37
C THR A 118 7.84 -3.72 8.14
N VAL A 119 8.24 -4.91 7.66
CA VAL A 119 7.34 -6.08 7.56
C VAL A 119 6.64 -6.32 8.90
N ARG A 120 7.40 -6.31 10.01
CA ARG A 120 6.87 -6.49 11.36
C ARG A 120 5.83 -5.44 11.72
N GLU A 121 6.10 -4.16 11.47
CA GLU A 121 5.13 -3.10 11.75
C GLU A 121 3.86 -3.30 10.94
N TYR A 122 3.98 -3.59 9.65
CA TYR A 122 2.82 -3.80 8.78
C TYR A 122 1.94 -4.98 9.24
N LEU A 123 2.56 -6.12 9.57
CA LEU A 123 1.82 -7.30 10.05
C LEU A 123 1.09 -7.06 11.38
N ASN A 124 1.54 -6.10 12.20
CA ASN A 124 1.00 -5.80 13.54
C ASN A 124 0.22 -4.47 13.62
N CYS A 125 -0.09 -3.83 12.49
CA CYS A 125 -0.70 -2.50 12.49
C CYS A 125 -2.25 -2.48 12.44
N ASP A 126 -2.91 -3.64 12.52
CA ASP A 126 -4.37 -3.77 12.40
C ASP A 126 -4.96 -3.11 11.13
N SER A 127 -4.21 -3.17 10.03
CA SER A 127 -4.55 -2.50 8.76
C SER A 127 -4.72 -0.98 8.91
N VAL A 128 -3.93 -0.33 9.78
CA VAL A 128 -3.91 1.12 9.97
C VAL A 128 -2.48 1.62 10.00
N CYS A 129 -2.17 2.65 9.22
CA CYS A 129 -0.84 3.25 9.24
C CYS A 129 -0.49 3.79 10.64
N PRO A 130 0.61 3.36 11.28
CA PRO A 130 1.00 3.85 12.61
C PRO A 130 1.44 5.33 12.60
N SER A 131 1.80 5.86 11.43
CA SER A 131 2.25 7.25 11.28
C SER A 131 1.11 8.25 11.05
N CYS A 132 0.12 7.91 10.23
CA CYS A 132 -0.94 8.85 9.83
C CYS A 132 -2.37 8.39 10.13
N ALA A 133 -2.53 7.18 10.70
CA ALA A 133 -3.82 6.55 10.99
C ALA A 133 -4.74 6.30 9.78
N ALA A 134 -4.22 6.38 8.55
CA ALA A 134 -4.97 5.97 7.36
C ALA A 134 -5.24 4.46 7.37
N SER A 135 -6.47 4.05 7.03
CA SER A 135 -6.85 2.65 6.91
C SER A 135 -6.31 2.03 5.62
N PHE A 136 -5.78 0.82 5.74
CA PHE A 136 -5.39 -0.06 4.64
C PHE A 136 -6.49 -1.10 4.39
N ASN A 137 -6.43 -1.76 3.24
CA ASN A 137 -7.36 -2.83 2.91
C ASN A 137 -7.07 -4.05 3.80
N PRO A 138 -7.99 -4.46 4.72
CA PRO A 138 -7.76 -5.64 5.56
C PRO A 138 -7.73 -6.94 4.75
N GLY A 139 -8.28 -6.96 3.54
CA GLY A 139 -8.19 -8.09 2.61
C GLY A 139 -6.77 -8.39 2.15
N CYS A 140 -5.81 -7.48 2.32
CA CYS A 140 -4.39 -7.75 2.07
C CYS A 140 -3.86 -8.91 2.94
N ALA A 141 -4.43 -9.12 4.13
CA ALA A 141 -4.05 -10.21 5.04
C ALA A 141 -4.21 -11.60 4.42
N LEU A 142 -5.18 -11.78 3.51
CA LEU A 142 -5.39 -13.04 2.78
C LEU A 142 -4.22 -13.38 1.84
N HIS A 143 -3.38 -12.39 1.53
CA HIS A 143 -2.31 -12.49 0.53
C HIS A 143 -0.90 -12.31 1.12
N TYR A 144 -0.75 -12.29 2.45
CA TYR A 144 0.57 -12.08 3.07
C TYR A 144 1.61 -13.12 2.61
N HIS A 145 1.20 -14.37 2.43
CA HIS A 145 2.05 -15.45 1.92
C HIS A 145 2.66 -15.19 0.53
N LEU A 146 2.14 -14.23 -0.24
CA LEU A 146 2.71 -13.83 -1.54
C LEU A 146 3.91 -12.88 -1.40
N TYR A 147 4.11 -12.29 -0.22
CA TYR A 147 5.13 -11.27 0.03
C TYR A 147 6.04 -11.60 1.21
N PHE A 148 5.54 -12.37 2.18
CA PHE A 148 6.19 -12.65 3.44
C PHE A 148 6.10 -14.14 3.78
N GLU A 149 7.15 -14.67 4.37
CA GLU A 149 7.10 -15.95 5.05
C GLU A 149 6.20 -15.85 6.30
N MET A 150 5.24 -16.76 6.38
CA MET A 150 4.25 -16.85 7.44
C MET A 150 4.54 -18.07 8.32
N ASP A 151 4.34 -17.90 9.64
CA ASP A 151 4.54 -18.94 10.65
C ASP A 151 3.42 -19.99 10.67
#